data_AF-A0A3D4BI58-F1
#
_entry.id   AF-A0A3D4BI58-F1
#
_cell.length_a   1.000
_cell.length_b   1.000
_cell.length_c   1.000
_cell.angle_alpha   90.00
_cell.angle_beta   90.00
_cell.angle_gamma   90.00
#
_symmetry.space_group_name_H-M   'P 1'
#
loop_
_entity.id
_entity.type
_entity.pdbx_description
1 polymer ?
#
loop_
_entity_poly.entity_id
_entity_poly.type
_entity_poly.pdbx_seq_one_letter_code
_entity_poly.pdbx_strand_id
1 'polypeptide(L)'
;MLNKKLVFILAITWTVLITYLSLATIDSSIGSTIKIPHKDKIVHFIFYFMFVLLWTNYFNSSPYKSKVGIVVLLIAIVYGILMEVFQGLLTIDRSPDQYDVIANASGAIVGWFVAKKYLQNKNQYKISH
;
A
#
# COMPACT_ATOMS: atom_id res chain seq x y z
N MET A 1 12.64 4.26 -19.42
CA MET A 1 12.33 3.38 -18.27
C MET A 1 12.31 4.24 -17.01
N LEU A 2 11.29 4.15 -16.13
CA LEU A 2 11.34 4.85 -14.84
C LEU A 2 12.62 4.44 -14.10
N ASN A 3 13.34 5.40 -13.54
CA ASN A 3 14.60 5.14 -12.86
C ASN A 3 14.35 4.21 -11.66
N LYS A 4 14.99 3.03 -11.63
CA LYS A 4 14.81 2.03 -10.56
C LYS A 4 15.13 2.61 -9.18
N LYS A 5 16.11 3.51 -9.08
CA LYS A 5 16.43 4.23 -7.84
C LYS A 5 15.28 5.12 -7.39
N LEU A 6 14.65 5.84 -8.32
CA LEU A 6 13.49 6.68 -8.02
C LEU A 6 12.30 5.86 -7.51
N VAL A 7 11.98 4.74 -8.19
CA VAL A 7 10.88 3.85 -7.75
C VAL A 7 11.15 3.30 -6.34
N PHE A 8 12.40 2.95 -6.05
CA PHE A 8 12.80 2.48 -4.72
C PHE A 8 12.62 3.56 -3.66
N ILE A 9 13.09 4.78 -3.92
CA ILE A 9 12.93 5.91 -3.01
C ILE A 9 11.44 6.16 -2.75
N LEU A 10 10.61 6.19 -3.80
CA LEU A 10 9.16 6.34 -3.65
C LEU A 10 8.54 5.21 -2.80
N ALA A 11 8.93 3.96 -3.01
CA ALA A 11 8.41 2.82 -2.25
C ALA A 11 8.78 2.91 -0.76
N ILE A 12 10.02 3.27 -0.44
CA ILE A 12 10.49 3.47 0.94
C ILE A 12 9.76 4.65 1.59
N THR A 13 9.74 5.81 0.92
CA THR A 13 9.03 7.00 1.43
C THR A 13 7.56 6.70 1.68
N TRP A 14 6.90 5.96 0.79
CA TRP A 14 5.50 5.58 0.97
C TRP A 14 5.31 4.63 2.16
N THR A 15 6.23 3.68 2.38
CA THR A 15 6.17 2.77 3.53
C THR A 15 6.35 3.53 4.86
N VAL A 16 7.29 4.47 4.91
CA VAL A 16 7.49 5.34 6.08
C VAL A 16 6.25 6.21 6.32
N LEU A 17 5.66 6.75 5.26
CA LEU A 17 4.44 7.56 5.32
C LEU A 17 3.26 6.77 5.89
N ILE A 18 3.04 5.53 5.43
CA ILE A 18 1.99 4.66 5.97
C ILE A 18 2.24 4.42 7.45
N THR A 19 3.45 4.03 7.83
CA THR A 19 3.80 3.76 9.24
C THR A 19 3.47 4.96 10.13
N TYR A 20 3.96 6.14 9.72
CA TYR A 20 3.76 7.37 10.46
C TYR A 20 2.28 7.76 10.54
N LEU A 21 1.56 7.78 9.41
CA LEU A 21 0.16 8.22 9.38
C LEU A 21 -0.79 7.23 10.05
N SER A 22 -0.48 5.94 10.05
CA SER A 22 -1.26 4.93 10.78
C SER A 22 -1.08 5.06 12.30
N LEU A 23 0.11 5.45 12.78
CA LEU A 23 0.36 5.57 14.23
C LEU A 23 0.14 6.99 14.77
N ALA A 24 0.21 8.01 13.93
CA ALA A 24 0.03 9.39 14.35
C ALA A 24 -1.40 9.63 14.86
N THR A 25 -1.52 10.20 16.05
CA THR A 25 -2.76 10.83 16.51
C THR A 25 -2.81 12.22 15.88
N ILE A 26 -3.71 12.41 14.90
CA ILE A 26 -3.97 13.74 14.35
C ILE A 26 -5.08 14.33 15.21
N ASP A 27 -4.78 15.43 15.90
CA ASP A 27 -5.74 16.12 16.74
C ASP A 27 -7.00 16.48 15.91
N SER A 28 -8.15 16.04 16.41
CA SER A 28 -9.47 16.24 15.80
C SER A 28 -9.83 17.72 15.59
N SER A 29 -9.14 18.63 16.29
CA SER A 29 -9.25 20.09 16.14
C SER A 29 -8.73 20.63 14.79
N ILE A 30 -7.91 19.85 14.08
CA ILE A 30 -7.28 20.23 12.79
C ILE A 30 -8.07 19.63 11.59
N GLY A 31 -9.11 18.84 11.86
CA GLY A 31 -9.93 18.18 10.83
C GLY A 31 -10.92 19.13 10.14
N SER A 32 -10.93 19.11 8.80
CA SER A 32 -11.88 19.86 7.96
C SER A 32 -13.33 19.69 8.43
N THR A 33 -14.11 20.78 8.46
CA THR A 33 -15.56 20.83 8.78
C THR A 33 -16.45 19.93 7.91
N ILE A 34 -15.90 19.34 6.84
CA ILE A 34 -16.60 18.39 5.98
C ILE A 34 -16.45 16.97 6.54
N LYS A 35 -17.52 16.46 7.17
CA LYS A 35 -17.61 15.06 7.58
C LYS A 35 -17.86 14.16 6.37
N ILE A 36 -16.79 13.69 5.74
CA ILE A 36 -16.88 12.61 4.75
C ILE A 36 -16.96 11.27 5.52
N PRO A 37 -18.07 10.52 5.42
CA PRO A 37 -18.17 9.21 6.07
C PRO A 37 -17.13 8.24 5.50
N HIS A 38 -16.50 7.43 6.36
CA HIS A 38 -15.52 6.39 6.00
C HIS A 38 -14.27 6.89 5.23
N LYS A 39 -13.93 8.18 5.36
CA LYS A 39 -12.75 8.77 4.71
C LYS A 39 -11.45 8.05 5.07
N ASP A 40 -11.32 7.65 6.33
CA ASP A 40 -10.24 6.82 6.84
C ASP A 40 -10.10 5.52 6.03
N LYS A 41 -11.21 4.81 5.77
CA LYS A 41 -11.18 3.54 5.04
C LYS A 41 -10.69 3.71 3.59
N ILE A 42 -11.04 4.82 2.95
CA ILE A 42 -10.54 5.16 1.61
C ILE A 42 -9.03 5.42 1.64
N VAL A 43 -8.53 6.11 2.67
CA VAL A 43 -7.10 6.37 2.85
C VAL A 43 -6.34 5.05 3.03
N HIS A 44 -6.84 4.16 3.89
CA HIS A 44 -6.31 2.81 4.09
C HIS A 44 -6.28 2.01 2.77
N PHE A 45 -7.36 2.01 2.00
CA PHE A 45 -7.37 1.39 0.67
C PHE A 45 -6.26 1.95 -0.25
N ILE A 46 -6.13 3.28 -0.35
CA ILE A 46 -5.15 3.94 -1.22
C ILE A 46 -3.72 3.63 -0.79
N PHE A 47 -3.46 3.63 0.52
CA PHE A 47 -2.15 3.32 1.09
C PHE A 47 -1.63 1.97 0.62
N TYR A 48 -2.42 0.92 0.81
CA TYR A 48 -2.02 -0.44 0.49
C TYR A 48 -2.09 -0.73 -1.01
N PHE A 49 -2.99 -0.07 -1.76
CA PHE A 49 -2.99 -0.08 -3.22
C PHE A 49 -1.66 0.44 -3.79
N MET A 50 -1.24 1.63 -3.36
CA MET A 50 0.00 2.26 -3.83
C MET A 50 1.24 1.50 -3.35
N PHE A 51 1.22 0.96 -2.12
CA PHE A 51 2.28 0.11 -1.60
C PHE A 51 2.55 -1.07 -2.54
N VAL A 52 1.51 -1.82 -2.92
CA VAL A 52 1.66 -2.99 -3.80
C VAL A 52 2.14 -2.57 -5.20
N LEU A 53 1.63 -1.47 -5.76
CA LEU A 53 2.07 -0.97 -7.06
C LEU A 53 3.56 -0.62 -7.09
N LEU A 54 4.03 0.16 -6.11
CA LEU A 54 5.41 0.65 -6.05
C LEU A 54 6.39 -0.51 -5.87
N TRP A 55 6.13 -1.38 -4.89
CA TRP A 55 7.02 -2.52 -4.60
C TRP A 55 7.03 -3.56 -5.72
N THR A 56 5.88 -3.87 -6.31
CA THR A 56 5.81 -4.80 -7.44
C THR A 56 6.56 -4.25 -8.66
N ASN A 57 6.43 -2.95 -8.94
CA ASN A 57 7.14 -2.31 -10.05
C ASN A 57 8.67 -2.27 -9.82
N TYR A 58 9.12 -1.99 -8.59
CA TYR A 58 10.55 -2.03 -8.23
C TYR A 58 11.16 -3.42 -8.48
N PHE A 59 10.47 -4.47 -8.02
CA PHE A 59 10.93 -5.85 -8.12
C PHE A 59 10.64 -6.51 -9.48
N ASN A 60 9.91 -5.88 -10.39
CA ASN A 60 9.61 -6.43 -11.73
C ASN A 60 10.87 -6.68 -12.60
N SER A 61 12.04 -6.16 -12.21
CA SER A 61 13.30 -6.50 -12.88
C SER A 61 13.94 -7.81 -12.38
N SER A 62 13.38 -8.45 -11.34
CA SER A 62 13.84 -9.71 -10.76
C SER A 62 13.71 -10.87 -11.76
N PRO A 63 14.53 -11.93 -11.69
CA PRO A 63 14.29 -13.17 -12.46
C PRO A 63 12.98 -13.87 -12.07
N TYR A 64 12.41 -13.60 -10.88
CA TYR A 64 11.21 -14.28 -10.35
C TYR A 64 9.89 -13.49 -10.56
N LYS A 65 9.78 -12.74 -11.66
CA LYS A 65 8.71 -11.75 -11.93
C LYS A 65 7.28 -12.25 -11.70
N SER A 66 7.02 -13.53 -11.99
CA SER A 66 5.70 -14.13 -11.88
C SER A 66 5.21 -14.27 -10.43
N LYS A 67 6.14 -14.43 -9.47
CA LYS A 67 5.82 -14.63 -8.05
C LYS A 67 5.92 -13.34 -7.22
N VAL A 68 6.70 -12.36 -7.69
CA VAL A 68 6.94 -11.08 -6.99
C VAL A 68 5.63 -10.41 -6.54
N GLY A 69 4.64 -10.30 -7.43
CA GLY A 69 3.38 -9.62 -7.09
C GLY A 69 2.63 -10.30 -5.94
N ILE A 70 2.64 -11.64 -5.89
CA ILE A 70 1.98 -12.41 -4.81
C ILE A 70 2.74 -12.22 -3.49
N VAL A 71 4.07 -12.25 -3.52
CA VAL A 71 4.89 -12.02 -2.32
C VAL A 71 4.64 -10.62 -1.76
N VAL A 72 4.63 -9.59 -2.62
CA VAL A 72 4.34 -8.20 -2.21
C VAL A 72 2.92 -8.06 -1.65
N LEU A 73 1.92 -8.73 -2.25
CA LEU A 73 0.56 -8.76 -1.73
C LEU A 73 0.49 -9.35 -0.31
N LEU A 74 1.15 -10.50 -0.08
CA LEU A 74 1.19 -11.12 1.24
C LEU A 74 1.90 -10.25 2.27
N ILE A 75 3.03 -9.63 1.90
CA ILE A 75 3.74 -8.67 2.75
C ILE A 75 2.82 -7.49 3.09
N ALA A 76 2.08 -6.95 2.13
CA ALA A 76 1.18 -5.83 2.34
C ALA A 76 0.05 -6.19 3.32
N ILE A 77 -0.55 -7.38 3.20
CA ILE A 77 -1.61 -7.84 4.11
C ILE A 77 -1.07 -8.02 5.54
N VAL A 78 0.07 -8.70 5.69
CA VAL A 78 0.70 -8.91 7.00
C VAL A 78 1.09 -7.57 7.62
N TYR A 79 1.70 -6.68 6.84
CA TYR A 79 2.06 -5.35 7.28
C TYR A 79 0.83 -4.55 7.74
N GLY A 80 -0.29 -4.63 7.01
CA GLY A 80 -1.57 -4.03 7.39
C GLY A 80 -2.07 -4.50 8.74
N ILE A 81 -2.10 -5.80 8.95
CA ILE A 81 -2.52 -6.38 10.23
C ILE A 81 -1.57 -5.94 11.37
N LEU A 82 -0.26 -5.91 11.11
CA LEU A 82 0.72 -5.45 12.11
C LEU A 82 0.49 -3.98 12.49
N MET A 83 0.16 -3.12 11.53
CA MET A 83 -0.12 -1.71 11.82
C MET A 83 -1.37 -1.53 12.71
N GLU A 84 -2.43 -2.30 12.47
CA GLU A 84 -3.63 -2.29 13.34
C GLU A 84 -3.30 -2.79 14.75
N VAL A 85 -2.48 -3.85 14.87
CA VAL A 85 -2.00 -4.33 16.17
C VAL A 85 -1.16 -3.25 16.86
N PHE A 86 -0.26 -2.59 16.12
CA PHE A 86 0.58 -1.53 16.68
C PHE A 86 -0.20 -0.29 17.09
N GLN A 87 -1.29 0.05 16.42
CA GLN A 87 -2.20 1.10 16.90
C GLN A 87 -2.72 0.76 18.30
N GLY A 88 -3.19 -0.46 18.52
CA GLY A 88 -3.70 -0.89 19.83
C GLY A 88 -2.62 -1.06 20.92
N LEU A 89 -1.37 -1.29 20.55
CA LEU A 89 -0.27 -1.49 21.51
C LEU A 89 0.55 -0.23 21.79
N LEU A 90 0.72 0.65 20.81
CA LEU A 90 1.66 1.77 20.85
C LEU A 90 0.99 3.14 20.91
N THR A 91 -0.33 3.22 20.76
CA THR A 91 -1.07 4.48 20.79
C THR A 91 -2.17 4.45 21.85
N ILE A 92 -2.48 5.62 22.41
CA ILE A 92 -3.52 5.78 23.45
C ILE A 92 -4.87 6.08 22.80
N ASP A 93 -4.87 6.85 21.69
CA ASP A 93 -6.09 7.38 21.08
C ASP A 93 -6.53 6.64 19.80
N ARG A 94 -5.83 5.57 19.38
CA ARG A 94 -6.27 4.73 18.25
C ARG A 94 -6.73 3.36 18.74
N SER A 95 -7.95 3.00 18.36
CA SER A 95 -8.46 1.64 18.48
C SER A 95 -8.22 0.88 17.18
N PRO A 96 -7.69 -0.36 17.22
CA PRO A 96 -7.66 -1.23 16.04
C PRO A 96 -9.06 -1.40 15.44
N ASP A 97 -9.17 -1.39 14.11
CA ASP A 97 -10.45 -1.54 13.43
C ASP A 97 -10.41 -2.66 12.37
N GLN A 98 -11.33 -3.62 12.50
CA GLN A 98 -11.46 -4.72 11.54
C GLN A 98 -11.79 -4.21 10.13
N TYR A 99 -12.51 -3.09 10.01
CA TYR A 99 -12.79 -2.48 8.72
C TYR A 99 -11.55 -1.84 8.08
N ASP A 100 -10.56 -1.41 8.87
CA ASP A 100 -9.26 -0.98 8.33
C ASP A 100 -8.46 -2.16 7.81
N VAL A 101 -8.47 -3.32 8.50
CA VAL A 101 -7.87 -4.55 7.95
C VAL A 101 -8.47 -4.90 6.59
N ILE A 102 -9.80 -4.80 6.44
CA ILE A 102 -10.50 -5.07 5.18
C ILE A 102 -10.15 -4.03 4.11
N ALA A 103 -10.08 -2.75 4.47
CA ALA A 103 -9.68 -1.68 3.56
C ALA A 103 -8.23 -1.86 3.07
N ASN A 104 -7.30 -2.16 3.98
CA ASN A 104 -5.90 -2.46 3.68
C ASN A 104 -5.79 -3.65 2.72
N ALA A 105 -6.45 -4.76 3.04
CA ALA A 105 -6.41 -5.98 2.23
C ALA A 105 -7.04 -5.77 0.84
N SER A 106 -8.19 -5.10 0.75
CA SER A 106 -8.84 -4.82 -0.53
C SER A 106 -8.00 -3.91 -1.42
N GLY A 107 -7.39 -2.86 -0.85
CA GLY A 107 -6.43 -2.00 -1.55
C GLY A 107 -5.25 -2.79 -2.10
N ALA A 108 -4.65 -3.65 -1.28
CA ALA A 108 -3.53 -4.51 -1.69
C ALA A 108 -3.92 -5.46 -2.84
N ILE A 109 -5.07 -6.12 -2.76
CA ILE A 109 -5.57 -7.05 -3.79
C ILE A 109 -5.80 -6.32 -5.11
N VAL A 110 -6.48 -5.17 -5.09
CA VAL A 110 -6.71 -4.37 -6.30
C VAL A 110 -5.38 -3.88 -6.88
N GLY A 111 -4.46 -3.41 -6.03
CA GLY A 111 -3.12 -3.00 -6.43
C GLY A 111 -2.34 -4.11 -7.12
N TRP A 112 -2.48 -5.35 -6.63
CA TRP A 112 -1.87 -6.52 -7.25
C TRP A 112 -2.44 -6.81 -8.64
N PHE A 113 -3.76 -6.80 -8.82
CA PHE A 113 -4.39 -7.00 -10.13
C PHE A 113 -3.95 -5.93 -11.14
N VAL A 114 -3.92 -4.67 -10.72
CA VAL A 114 -3.48 -3.54 -11.56
C VAL A 114 -1.99 -3.68 -11.91
N ALA A 115 -1.13 -3.98 -10.93
CA ALA A 115 0.29 -4.21 -11.17
C ALA A 115 0.51 -5.35 -12.18
N LYS A 116 -0.17 -6.48 -11.98
CA LYS A 116 -0.11 -7.64 -12.88
C LYS A 116 -0.46 -7.28 -14.31
N LYS A 117 -1.60 -6.61 -14.52
CA LYS A 117 -2.07 -6.18 -15.86
C LYS A 117 -1.09 -5.20 -16.51
N TYR A 118 -0.62 -4.20 -15.77
CA TYR A 118 0.36 -3.22 -16.25
C TYR A 118 1.68 -3.87 -16.69
N LEU A 119 2.19 -4.82 -15.91
CA LEU A 119 3.44 -5.51 -16.21
C LEU A 119 3.31 -6.50 -17.37
N GLN A 120 2.17 -7.18 -17.52
CA GLN A 120 1.89 -8.04 -18.67
C GLN A 120 1.91 -7.25 -19.98
N ASN A 121 1.21 -6.09 -20.03
CA ASN A 121 1.17 -5.24 -21.21
C ASN A 121 2.57 -4.73 -21.62
N LYS A 122 3.40 -4.40 -20.64
CA LYS A 122 4.78 -3.93 -20.88
C LYS A 122 5.69 -5.02 -21.46
N ASN A 123 5.52 -6.27 -21.04
CA ASN A 123 6.29 -7.38 -21.60
C ASN A 123 5.86 -7.70 -23.04
N GLN A 124 4.57 -7.61 -23.36
CA GLN A 124 4.05 -7.79 -24.72
C GLN A 124 4.65 -6.77 -25.70
N TYR A 125 4.71 -5.49 -25.32
CA TYR A 125 5.30 -4.44 -26.18
C TYR A 125 6.79 -4.65 -26.48
N LYS A 126 7.55 -5.24 -25.54
CA LYS A 126 8.98 -5.54 -25.74
C LYS A 126 9.26 -6.73 -26.67
N ILE A 127 8.26 -7.56 -26.94
CA ILE A 127 8.41 -8.74 -27.82
C ILE A 127 8.01 -8.38 -29.26
N SER A 128 7.16 -7.37 -29.44
CA SER A 128 6.67 -6.95 -30.75
C SER A 128 7.52 -5.88 -31.46
N HIS A 129 8.56 -5.35 -30.80
CA HIS A 129 9.49 -4.34 -31.30
C HIS A 129 10.89 -4.65 -30.77
#